data_AF-A0A7C5NJL3-F1
#
_entry.id   AF-A0A7C5NJL3-F1
#
_cell.length_a   1.000
_cell.length_b   1.000
_cell.length_c   1.000
_cell.angle_alpha   90.00
_cell.angle_beta   90.00
_cell.angle_gamma   90.00
#
_symmetry.space_group_name_H-M   'P 1'
#
loop_
_entity.id
_entity.type
_entity.pdbx_description
1 polymer ?
#
loop_
_entity_poly.entity_id
_entity_poly.type
_entity_poly.pdbx_seq_one_letter_code
_entity_poly.pdbx_strand_id
1 'polypeptide(L)'
;MTEENLIDLVNEVYKDFNIEENLEFQKGLRIYSDEQQKLSYILDNQANAETMTRLNMDTINVIPMINSATHENYMNLLKNKQPFEIAKYEISIRKSKEYKFRLEQQGFYKFIDAYYDDEIGLDFKNENDVVICY
;
A
#
# COMPACT_ATOMS: atom_id res chain seq x y z
N MET A 1 3.25 49.91 2.87
CA MET A 1 3.37 48.79 3.82
C MET A 1 4.03 47.65 3.09
N THR A 2 5.11 47.11 3.65
CA THR A 2 5.85 45.94 3.15
C THR A 2 5.65 44.77 4.12
N GLU A 3 6.01 43.56 3.70
CA GLU A 3 5.98 42.36 4.54
C GLU A 3 6.87 42.51 5.80
N GLU A 4 8.05 43.14 5.64
CA GLU A 4 8.94 43.51 6.75
C GLU A 4 8.22 44.35 7.83
N ASN A 5 7.51 45.41 7.43
CA ASN A 5 6.79 46.25 8.38
C ASN A 5 5.68 45.49 9.14
N LEU A 6 5.12 44.43 8.54
CA LEU A 6 4.12 43.57 9.15
C LEU A 6 4.75 42.62 10.17
N ILE A 7 5.91 42.05 9.84
CA ILE A 7 6.68 41.20 10.75
C ILE A 7 7.11 42.00 11.98
N ASP A 8 7.62 43.22 11.78
CA ASP A 8 8.05 44.11 12.87
C ASP A 8 6.88 44.46 13.81
N LEU A 9 5.69 44.72 13.25
CA LEU A 9 4.50 44.99 14.04
C LEU A 9 4.08 43.78 14.89
N VAL A 10 4.10 42.58 14.31
CA VAL A 10 3.77 41.35 15.04
C VAL A 10 4.79 41.11 16.16
N ASN A 11 6.09 41.26 15.87
CA ASN A 11 7.14 41.08 16.88
C ASN A 11 7.00 42.07 18.04
N GLU A 12 6.70 43.34 17.77
CA GLU A 12 6.51 44.35 18.81
C GLU A 12 5.28 44.06 19.69
N VAL A 13 4.17 43.59 19.10
CA VAL A 13 2.94 43.25 19.84
C VAL A 13 3.14 42.04 20.77
N TYR A 14 3.94 41.06 20.33
CA TYR A 14 4.15 39.82 21.07
C TYR A 14 5.50 39.76 21.82
N LYS A 15 6.27 40.85 21.87
CA LYS A 15 7.64 40.87 22.44
C LYS A 15 7.74 40.35 23.87
N ASP A 16 6.69 40.57 24.68
CA ASP A 16 6.63 40.19 26.09
C ASP A 16 5.81 38.91 26.32
N PHE A 17 5.25 38.32 25.25
CA PHE A 17 4.43 37.13 25.34
C PHE A 17 5.28 35.88 25.18
N ASN A 18 5.59 35.21 26.29
CA ASN A 18 6.23 33.90 26.24
C ASN A 18 5.18 32.79 25.97
N ILE A 19 5.06 32.39 24.70
CA ILE A 19 4.13 31.32 24.30
C ILE A 19 4.46 29.97 24.94
N GLU A 20 5.72 29.71 25.27
CA GLU A 20 6.15 28.44 25.87
C GLU A 20 5.62 28.25 27.30
N GLU A 21 5.30 29.34 28.00
CA GLU A 21 4.69 29.33 29.33
C GLU A 21 3.16 29.23 29.28
N ASN A 22 2.55 29.33 28.10
CA ASN A 22 1.10 29.29 27.95
C ASN A 22 0.57 27.85 28.15
N LEU A 23 -0.32 27.67 29.12
CA LEU A 23 -0.92 26.39 29.49
C LEU A 23 -1.66 25.70 28.33
N GLU A 24 -2.42 26.45 27.53
CA GLU A 24 -3.16 25.86 26.40
C GLU A 24 -2.21 25.48 25.25
N PHE A 25 -1.13 26.24 25.04
CA PHE A 25 -0.07 25.89 24.09
C PHE A 25 0.63 24.58 24.49
N GLN A 26 1.04 24.45 25.75
CA GLN A 26 1.65 23.21 26.24
C GLN A 26 0.71 22.01 26.16
N LYS A 27 -0.58 22.21 26.45
CA LYS A 27 -1.61 21.18 26.30
C LYS A 27 -1.78 20.76 24.84
N GLY A 28 -1.79 21.71 23.91
CA GLY A 28 -1.82 21.43 22.47
C GLY A 28 -0.60 20.63 22.00
N LEU A 29 0.61 21.03 22.42
CA LEU A 29 1.86 20.31 22.13
C LEU A 29 1.83 18.87 22.63
N ARG A 30 1.30 18.64 23.84
CA ARG A 30 1.17 17.30 24.40
C ARG A 30 0.22 16.43 23.58
N ILE A 31 -0.96 16.94 23.25
CA ILE A 31 -1.94 16.22 22.41
C ILE A 31 -1.32 15.90 21.05
N TYR A 32 -0.66 16.87 20.43
CA TYR A 32 0.05 16.68 19.16
C TYR A 32 1.09 15.54 19.24
N SER A 33 1.92 15.54 20.29
CA SER A 33 2.93 14.49 20.50
C SER A 33 2.31 13.11 20.74
N ASP A 34 1.27 13.04 21.57
CA ASP A 34 0.56 11.79 21.89
C ASP A 34 -0.12 11.19 20.65
N GLU A 35 -0.67 12.02 19.77
CA GLU A 35 -1.30 11.57 18.52
C GLU A 35 -0.27 11.19 17.45
N GLN A 36 0.85 11.92 17.34
CA GLN A 36 1.91 11.58 16.39
C GLN A 36 2.63 10.26 16.73
N GLN A 37 2.59 9.80 17.98
CA GLN A 37 3.05 8.46 18.35
C GLN A 37 2.14 7.35 17.80
N LYS A 38 0.84 7.64 17.61
CA LYS A 38 -0.17 6.65 17.21
C LYS A 38 -0.48 6.72 15.71
N LEU A 39 -0.39 7.90 15.13
CA LEU A 39 -0.81 8.20 13.76
C LEU A 39 0.38 8.68 12.93
N SER A 40 0.46 8.23 11.68
CA SER A 40 1.53 8.68 10.77
C SER A 40 1.37 10.13 10.29
N TYR A 41 0.20 10.73 10.51
CA TYR A 41 -0.14 12.11 10.20
C TYR A 41 -1.31 12.56 11.10
N ILE A 42 -1.48 13.88 11.27
CA ILE A 42 -2.59 14.46 12.04
C ILE A 42 -3.63 14.98 11.05
N LEU A 43 -4.89 14.58 11.23
CA LEU A 43 -6.03 15.06 10.45
C LEU A 43 -6.83 16.09 11.24
N ASP A 44 -7.41 17.05 10.52
CA ASP A 44 -8.40 17.98 11.10
C ASP A 44 -9.74 17.31 11.43
N ASN A 45 -9.98 16.07 10.94
CA ASN A 45 -11.21 15.33 11.16
C ASN A 45 -11.03 14.23 12.22
N GLN A 46 -12.02 14.04 13.10
CA GLN A 46 -12.04 13.06 14.20
C GLN A 46 -12.14 11.59 13.75
N ALA A 47 -12.06 11.32 12.46
CA ALA A 47 -12.05 9.96 11.97
C ALA A 47 -10.70 9.32 12.34
N ASN A 48 -10.70 8.49 13.39
CA ASN A 48 -9.69 7.44 13.62
C ASN A 48 -9.79 6.39 12.50
N ALA A 49 -9.72 6.82 11.25
CA ALA A 49 -9.53 5.92 10.14
C ALA A 49 -8.14 5.33 10.31
N GLU A 50 -8.06 4.01 10.52
CA GLU A 50 -6.79 3.31 10.51
C GLU A 50 -6.00 3.76 9.29
N THR A 51 -4.84 4.35 9.55
CA THR A 51 -3.91 4.76 8.51
C THR A 51 -3.61 3.53 7.65
N MET A 52 -4.24 3.42 6.48
CA MET A 52 -3.91 2.38 5.51
C MET A 52 -2.55 2.73 4.88
N THR A 53 -1.49 2.65 5.68
CA THR A 53 -0.13 2.67 5.17
C THR A 53 0.10 1.34 4.46
N ARG A 54 0.81 1.37 3.33
CA ARG A 54 1.24 0.16 2.61
C ARG A 54 1.98 -0.84 3.52
N LEU A 55 2.49 -0.38 4.68
CA LEU A 55 3.13 -1.19 5.72
C LEU A 55 2.21 -2.30 6.30
N ASN A 56 0.90 -2.07 6.35
CA ASN A 56 -0.06 -3.04 6.89
C ASN A 56 -0.79 -3.85 5.80
N MET A 57 -0.41 -3.69 4.53
CA MET A 57 -0.91 -4.54 3.46
C MET A 57 -0.02 -5.77 3.37
N ASP A 58 -0.39 -6.81 4.11
CA ASP A 58 0.27 -8.12 4.08
C ASP A 58 0.05 -8.72 2.67
N THR A 59 0.98 -8.46 1.75
CA THR A 59 0.90 -8.86 0.34
C THR A 59 1.98 -9.86 -0.04
N ILE A 60 1.70 -10.68 -1.03
CA ILE A 60 2.65 -11.61 -1.65
C ILE A 60 2.71 -11.36 -3.15
N ASN A 61 3.87 -11.62 -3.76
CA ASN A 61 4.00 -11.61 -5.21
C ASN A 61 3.69 -12.99 -5.77
N VAL A 62 2.86 -13.03 -6.80
CA VAL A 62 2.45 -14.24 -7.50
C VAL A 62 2.38 -13.98 -9.00
N ILE A 63 2.39 -15.04 -9.80
CA ILE A 63 2.19 -15.01 -11.24
C ILE A 63 0.90 -15.81 -11.54
N PRO A 64 -0.06 -15.28 -12.30
CA PRO A 64 -1.25 -16.05 -12.68
C PRO A 64 -0.86 -17.25 -13.53
N MET A 65 -1.56 -18.37 -13.40
CA MET A 65 -1.24 -19.55 -14.20
C MET A 65 -1.65 -19.40 -15.67
N ILE A 66 -2.73 -18.68 -15.95
CA ILE A 66 -3.34 -18.61 -17.29
C ILE A 66 -3.62 -17.16 -17.68
N ASN A 67 -3.25 -16.78 -18.90
CA ASN A 67 -3.80 -15.58 -19.54
C ASN A 67 -5.19 -15.92 -20.13
N SER A 68 -6.22 -15.20 -19.72
CA SER A 68 -7.61 -15.44 -20.17
C SER A 68 -7.85 -15.05 -21.63
N ALA A 69 -7.17 -14.01 -22.13
CA ALA A 69 -7.27 -13.58 -23.51
C ALA A 69 -6.53 -14.55 -24.46
N THR A 70 -5.28 -14.89 -24.15
CA THR A 70 -4.43 -15.73 -25.03
C THR A 70 -4.54 -17.22 -24.74
N HIS A 71 -5.13 -17.62 -23.60
CA HIS A 71 -5.17 -18.99 -23.08
C HIS A 71 -3.78 -19.61 -22.83
N GLU A 72 -2.75 -18.77 -22.74
CA GLU A 72 -1.38 -19.22 -22.50
C GLU A 72 -1.20 -19.66 -21.05
N ASN A 73 -0.55 -20.80 -20.86
CA ASN A 73 -0.09 -21.25 -19.55
C ASN A 73 1.27 -20.61 -19.24
N TYR A 74 1.25 -19.62 -18.35
CA TYR A 74 2.44 -18.87 -17.96
C TYR A 74 3.48 -19.74 -17.25
N MET A 75 3.07 -20.78 -16.53
CA MET A 75 4.02 -21.70 -15.90
C MET A 75 4.86 -22.43 -16.96
N ASN A 76 4.22 -22.91 -18.03
CA ASN A 76 4.91 -23.55 -19.15
C ASN A 76 5.71 -22.55 -19.99
N LEU A 77 5.13 -21.39 -20.30
CA LEU A 77 5.76 -20.34 -21.11
C LEU A 77 7.05 -19.80 -20.47
N LEU A 78 7.04 -19.64 -19.15
CA LEU A 78 8.11 -19.00 -18.39
C LEU A 78 9.17 -19.99 -17.87
N LYS A 79 8.96 -21.30 -18.08
CA LYS A 79 9.75 -22.36 -17.43
C LYS A 79 11.27 -22.23 -17.60
N ASN A 80 11.71 -21.77 -18.76
CA ASN A 80 13.12 -21.65 -19.13
C ASN A 80 13.52 -20.20 -19.45
N LYS A 81 12.74 -19.22 -18.99
CA LYS A 81 13.01 -17.80 -19.24
C LYS A 81 13.97 -17.24 -18.19
N GLN A 82 14.61 -16.12 -18.54
CA GLN A 82 15.48 -15.40 -17.61
C GLN A 82 14.65 -14.74 -16.51
N PRO A 83 15.18 -14.61 -15.27
CA PRO A 83 14.45 -14.04 -14.14
C PRO A 83 13.74 -12.71 -14.41
N PHE A 84 14.38 -11.81 -15.17
CA PHE A 84 13.78 -10.52 -15.56
C PHE A 84 12.55 -10.67 -16.47
N GLU A 85 12.52 -11.67 -17.35
CA GLU A 85 11.36 -11.92 -18.20
C GLU A 85 10.19 -12.50 -17.39
N ILE A 86 10.48 -13.29 -16.36
CA ILE A 86 9.48 -13.87 -15.46
C ILE A 86 8.86 -12.77 -14.60
N ALA A 87 9.68 -11.85 -14.08
CA ALA A 87 9.25 -10.76 -13.21
C ALA A 87 8.22 -9.81 -13.85
N LYS A 88 8.13 -9.75 -15.20
CA LYS A 88 7.12 -8.93 -15.91
C LYS A 88 5.68 -9.38 -15.66
N TYR A 89 5.50 -10.62 -15.23
CA TYR A 89 4.19 -11.23 -14.97
C TYR A 89 3.85 -11.29 -13.48
N GLU A 90 4.72 -10.77 -12.60
CA GLU A 90 4.46 -10.74 -11.18
C GLU A 90 3.43 -9.66 -10.82
N ILE A 91 2.50 -10.05 -9.97
CA ILE A 91 1.49 -9.18 -9.39
C ILE A 91 1.45 -9.37 -7.87
N SER A 92 1.18 -8.29 -7.14
CA SER A 92 1.05 -8.33 -5.69
C SER A 92 -0.40 -8.52 -5.28
N ILE A 93 -0.68 -9.59 -4.53
CA ILE A 93 -2.01 -9.88 -3.98
C ILE A 93 -1.98 -9.88 -2.46
N ARG A 94 -3.14 -9.72 -1.82
CA ARG A 94 -3.25 -9.89 -0.37
C ARG A 94 -2.92 -11.33 0.01
N LYS A 95 -2.13 -11.52 1.07
CA LYS A 95 -1.75 -12.83 1.61
C LYS A 95 -2.94 -13.70 2.00
N SER A 96 -4.06 -13.10 2.40
CA SER A 96 -5.30 -13.82 2.68
C SER A 96 -5.88 -14.57 1.46
N LYS A 97 -5.50 -14.18 0.24
CA LYS A 97 -5.88 -14.87 -1.00
C LYS A 97 -4.98 -16.07 -1.29
N GLU A 98 -3.76 -16.11 -0.74
CA GLU A 98 -2.83 -17.25 -0.85
C GLU A 98 -3.49 -18.56 -0.40
N TYR A 99 -4.20 -18.50 0.73
CA TYR A 99 -4.83 -19.68 1.33
C TYR A 99 -6.09 -20.18 0.62
N LYS A 100 -6.63 -19.40 -0.34
CA LYS A 100 -7.89 -19.73 -1.02
C LYS A 100 -7.70 -20.40 -2.37
N PHE A 101 -6.54 -20.24 -2.99
CA PHE A 101 -6.27 -20.73 -4.33
C PHE A 101 -5.04 -21.63 -4.32
N ARG A 102 -5.02 -22.60 -5.25
CA ARG A 102 -3.85 -23.46 -5.41
C ARG A 102 -2.65 -22.61 -5.83
N LEU A 103 -1.50 -22.91 -5.23
CA LEU A 103 -0.22 -22.31 -5.57
C LEU A 103 0.76 -23.38 -5.98
N GLU A 104 1.48 -23.11 -7.06
CA GLU A 104 2.60 -23.93 -7.51
C GLU A 104 3.88 -23.12 -7.47
N GLN A 105 4.94 -23.73 -6.97
CA GLN A 105 6.23 -23.06 -6.86
C GLN A 105 7.16 -23.58 -7.94
N GLN A 106 7.81 -22.64 -8.65
CA GLN A 106 8.85 -22.96 -9.60
C GLN A 106 10.06 -22.04 -9.37
N GLY A 107 11.11 -22.62 -8.77
CA GLY A 107 12.24 -21.84 -8.27
C GLY A 107 11.81 -20.88 -7.15
N PHE A 108 12.04 -19.59 -7.34
CA PHE A 108 11.67 -18.53 -6.40
C PHE A 108 10.27 -17.94 -6.67
N TYR A 109 9.62 -18.33 -7.76
CA TYR A 109 8.36 -17.77 -8.22
C TYR A 109 7.17 -18.61 -7.76
N LYS A 110 6.10 -17.94 -7.36
CA LYS A 110 4.82 -18.55 -6.97
C LYS A 110 3.79 -18.32 -8.06
N PHE A 111 3.23 -19.40 -8.60
CA PHE A 111 2.16 -19.38 -9.58
C PHE A 111 0.84 -19.63 -8.89
N ILE A 112 -0.14 -18.76 -9.08
CA ILE A 112 -1.47 -18.88 -8.47
C ILE A 112 -2.49 -19.34 -9.52
N ASP A 113 -3.39 -20.23 -9.10
CA ASP A 113 -4.47 -20.75 -9.93
C ASP A 113 -5.56 -19.69 -10.18
N ALA A 114 -5.23 -18.74 -11.05
CA ALA A 114 -6.03 -17.58 -11.39
C ALA A 114 -5.84 -17.22 -12.87
N TYR A 115 -6.73 -16.37 -13.37
CA TYR A 115 -6.68 -15.83 -14.71
C TYR A 115 -6.08 -14.42 -14.72
N TYR A 116 -5.40 -14.07 -15.80
CA TYR A 116 -4.95 -12.73 -16.07
C TYR A 116 -5.58 -12.18 -17.34
N ASP A 117 -6.03 -10.95 -17.30
CA ASP A 117 -6.55 -10.20 -18.44
C ASP A 117 -5.85 -8.85 -18.50
N ASP A 118 -5.47 -8.37 -19.69
CA ASP A 118 -4.75 -7.10 -19.82
C ASP A 118 -5.63 -5.87 -19.53
N GLU A 119 -6.95 -5.99 -19.65
CA GLU A 119 -7.91 -4.92 -19.35
C GLU A 119 -8.36 -4.94 -17.88
N ILE A 120 -8.59 -6.13 -17.32
CA ILE A 120 -9.18 -6.32 -15.98
C ILE A 120 -8.11 -6.60 -14.91
N GLY A 121 -6.99 -7.20 -15.30
CA GLY A 121 -5.91 -7.64 -14.41
C GLY A 121 -6.12 -9.07 -13.89
N LEU A 122 -5.90 -9.28 -12.59
CA LEU A 122 -6.06 -10.60 -11.98
C LEU A 122 -7.53 -10.91 -11.71
N ASP A 123 -8.00 -12.03 -12.26
CA ASP A 123 -9.31 -12.58 -11.95
C ASP A 123 -9.20 -13.93 -11.24
N PHE A 124 -9.88 -14.04 -10.10
CA PHE A 124 -9.84 -15.23 -9.26
C PHE A 124 -10.96 -16.18 -9.67
N LYS A 125 -10.61 -17.46 -9.81
CA LYS A 125 -11.55 -18.51 -10.18
C LYS A 125 -12.65 -18.68 -9.14
N ASN A 126 -13.87 -18.97 -9.59
CA ASN A 126 -14.92 -19.42 -8.68
C ASN A 126 -14.65 -20.87 -8.27
N GLU A 127 -15.23 -21.33 -7.16
CA GLU A 127 -14.98 -22.69 -6.59
C GLU A 127 -15.24 -23.86 -7.57
N ASN A 128 -15.90 -23.59 -8.71
CA ASN A 128 -16.22 -24.58 -9.74
C ASN A 128 -15.26 -24.60 -10.94
N ASP A 129 -14.32 -23.66 -11.04
CA ASP A 129 -13.42 -23.55 -12.19
C ASP A 129 -12.05 -24.16 -11.85
N VAL A 130 -11.82 -25.41 -12.24
CA VAL A 130 -10.51 -26.09 -12.11
C VAL A 130 -9.81 -26.11 -13.46
N VAL A 131 -8.61 -25.56 -13.56
CA VAL A 131 -7.77 -25.74 -14.75
C VAL A 131 -6.89 -26.96 -14.60
N ILE A 132 -7.06 -27.90 -15.52
CA ILE A 132 -6.16 -29.04 -15.69
C ILE A 132 -5.00 -28.56 -16.56
N CYS A 133 -3.85 -28.32 -15.94
CA CYS A 133 -2.60 -28.09 -16.67
C CYS A 133 -2.13 -29.43 -17.27
N TYR A 134 -2.05 -29.51 -18.60
CA TYR A 134 -1.33 -30.57 -19.32
C TYR A 134 0.10 -30.13 -19.64
#